data_AF-A0A293LUE7-F1
#
_entry.id   AF-A0A293LUE7-F1
#
_cell.length_a   1.000
_cell.length_b   1.000
_cell.length_c   1.000
_cell.angle_alpha   90.00
_cell.angle_beta   90.00
_cell.angle_gamma   90.00
#
_symmetry.space_group_name_H-M   'P 1'
#
loop_
_entity.id
_entity.type
_entity.pdbx_description
1 polymer ?
#
loop_
_entity_poly.entity_id
_entity_poly.type
_entity_poly.pdbx_seq_one_letter_code
_entity_poly.pdbx_strand_id
1 'polypeptide(L)'
;MDEHMSRCSDRHKQIIYNDVVHGARQVMNELCSPGRMQNDYLRHAPCFKSLFVGGGRCSQKYKSMIQMSKANVSEDANIEEGLRKTCCTFNEYVHCYYTHMPELCGEEGRTFFTNYSEKMSGPLIHQHCASYTYDSTCNSPSSGTQSKLLQRYPSSSLIRTALSELLSLIIFSLWKPS
;
A
#
# COMPACT_ATOMS: atom_id res chain seq x y z
N MET A 1 -9.77 -13.30 10.42
CA MET A 1 -9.74 -13.59 8.96
C MET A 1 -9.78 -15.09 8.72
N ASP A 2 -8.91 -15.86 9.35
CA ASP A 2 -8.87 -17.34 9.24
C ASP A 2 -10.21 -18.01 9.53
N GLU A 3 -10.85 -17.63 10.65
CA GLU A 3 -12.17 -18.16 11.00
C GLU A 3 -13.21 -17.83 9.91
N HIS A 4 -13.23 -16.59 9.42
CA HIS A 4 -14.12 -16.16 8.35
C HIS A 4 -13.88 -16.95 7.06
N MET A 5 -12.63 -17.14 6.66
CA MET A 5 -12.27 -17.95 5.49
C MET A 5 -12.76 -19.40 5.65
N SER A 6 -12.59 -20.00 6.84
CA SER A 6 -13.02 -21.37 7.10
C SER A 6 -14.54 -21.56 7.09
N ARG A 7 -15.30 -20.53 7.51
CA ARG A 7 -16.76 -20.60 7.68
C ARG A 7 -17.55 -20.12 6.46
N CYS A 8 -17.01 -19.16 5.71
CA CYS A 8 -17.78 -18.41 4.71
C CYS A 8 -17.29 -18.61 3.28
N SER A 9 -16.22 -19.39 3.05
CA SER A 9 -15.66 -19.60 1.72
C SER A 9 -15.65 -21.07 1.31
N ASP A 10 -15.75 -21.31 0.00
CA ASP A 10 -15.62 -22.65 -0.58
C ASP A 10 -14.18 -23.19 -0.49
N ARG A 11 -14.03 -24.50 -0.72
CA ARG A 11 -12.74 -25.20 -0.61
C ARG A 11 -11.66 -24.60 -1.51
N HIS A 12 -12.03 -24.13 -2.71
CA HIS A 12 -11.06 -23.59 -3.65
C HIS A 12 -10.49 -22.25 -3.14
N LYS A 13 -11.36 -21.35 -2.68
CA LYS A 13 -10.96 -20.08 -2.05
C LYS A 13 -10.13 -20.29 -0.79
N GLN A 14 -10.45 -21.30 0.02
CA GLN A 14 -9.66 -21.64 1.21
C GLN A 14 -8.24 -22.09 0.85
N ILE A 15 -8.06 -22.88 -0.21
CA ILE A 15 -6.73 -23.32 -0.68
C ILE A 15 -5.92 -22.12 -1.13
N ILE A 16 -6.50 -21.26 -1.99
CA ILE A 16 -5.84 -20.04 -2.48
C ILE A 16 -5.47 -19.13 -1.31
N TYR A 17 -6.40 -18.89 -0.39
CA TYR A 17 -6.12 -18.05 0.78
C TYR A 17 -4.94 -18.58 1.59
N ASN A 18 -4.95 -19.87 1.92
CA ASN A 18 -3.88 -20.46 2.73
C ASN A 18 -2.53 -20.38 2.02
N ASP A 19 -2.48 -20.61 0.71
CA ASP A 19 -1.25 -20.46 -0.07
C ASP A 19 -0.71 -19.02 -0.03
N VAL A 20 -1.60 -18.05 -0.25
CA VAL A 20 -1.27 -16.62 -0.27
C VAL A 20 -0.79 -16.10 1.08
N VAL A 21 -1.38 -16.55 2.19
CA VAL A 21 -1.04 -16.04 3.54
C VAL A 21 0.00 -16.86 4.29
N HIS A 22 0.36 -18.06 3.80
CA HIS A 22 1.27 -18.97 4.52
C HIS A 22 2.61 -18.30 4.85
N GLY A 23 3.26 -17.71 3.84
CA GLY A 23 4.55 -17.04 4.02
C GLY A 23 4.47 -15.85 4.98
N ALA A 24 3.41 -15.05 4.88
CA ALA A 24 3.15 -13.94 5.79
C ALA A 24 2.98 -14.39 7.25
N ARG A 25 2.21 -15.46 7.49
CA ARG A 25 2.06 -16.04 8.83
C ARG A 25 3.40 -16.50 9.39
N GLN A 26 4.23 -17.13 8.56
CA GLN A 26 5.55 -17.59 8.97
C GLN A 26 6.46 -16.42 9.35
N VAL A 27 6.52 -15.37 8.53
CA VAL A 27 7.29 -14.15 8.82
C VAL A 27 6.84 -13.51 10.13
N MET A 28 5.52 -13.37 10.33
CA MET A 28 4.97 -12.82 11.58
C MET A 28 5.40 -13.64 12.81
N ASN A 29 5.31 -14.97 12.74
CA ASN A 29 5.71 -15.84 13.84
C ASN A 29 7.22 -15.74 14.15
N GLU A 30 8.05 -15.70 13.11
CA GLU A 30 9.52 -15.60 13.23
C GLU A 30 9.99 -14.21 13.71
N LEU A 31 9.26 -13.14 13.37
CA LEU A 31 9.54 -11.78 13.90
C LEU A 31 9.13 -11.62 15.37
N CYS A 32 8.04 -12.28 15.78
CA CYS A 32 7.53 -12.19 17.16
C CYS A 32 8.27 -13.10 18.15
N SER A 33 9.19 -13.93 17.69
CA SER A 33 9.96 -14.88 18.51
C SER A 33 11.45 -14.56 18.44
N PRO A 34 12.22 -14.72 19.55
CA PRO A 34 13.68 -14.59 19.50
C PRO A 34 14.29 -15.54 18.46
N GLY A 35 15.14 -15.01 17.60
CA GLY A 35 15.76 -15.80 16.53
C GLY A 35 16.45 -14.94 15.47
N ARG A 36 16.99 -15.59 14.44
CA ARG A 36 17.73 -14.91 13.37
C ARG A 36 16.89 -13.84 12.66
N MET A 37 15.66 -14.17 12.28
CA MET A 37 14.80 -13.22 11.55
C MET A 37 14.49 -11.96 12.37
N GLN A 38 14.15 -12.11 13.66
CA GLN A 38 13.95 -10.97 14.54
C GLN A 38 15.24 -10.14 14.70
N ASN A 39 16.38 -10.79 14.93
CA ASN A 39 17.66 -10.10 15.09
C ASN A 39 18.05 -9.31 13.83
N ASP A 40 17.93 -9.91 12.65
CA ASP A 40 18.24 -9.27 11.38
C ASP A 40 17.28 -8.10 11.09
N TYR A 41 15.98 -8.28 11.38
CA TYR A 41 15.00 -7.19 11.27
C TYR A 41 15.34 -6.02 12.18
N LEU A 42 15.65 -6.28 13.46
CA LEU A 42 16.01 -5.24 14.43
C LEU A 42 17.31 -4.53 14.04
N ARG A 43 18.30 -5.27 13.53
CA ARG A 43 19.57 -4.72 13.02
C ARG A 43 19.32 -3.73 11.88
N HIS A 44 18.40 -4.03 10.97
CA HIS A 44 18.09 -3.18 9.81
C HIS A 44 16.94 -2.18 10.03
N ALA A 45 16.22 -2.24 11.14
CA ALA A 45 15.08 -1.38 11.44
C ALA A 45 15.37 0.13 11.33
N PRO A 46 16.53 0.67 11.77
CA PRO A 46 16.84 2.09 11.65
C PRO A 46 16.88 2.57 10.19
N CYS A 47 17.49 1.79 9.29
CA CYS A 47 17.59 2.16 7.88
C CYS A 47 16.26 1.92 7.14
N PHE A 48 15.48 0.90 7.54
CA PHE A 48 14.12 0.70 7.02
C PHE A 48 13.23 1.91 7.33
N LYS A 49 13.35 2.44 8.55
CA LYS A 49 12.65 3.67 8.96
C LYS A 49 13.02 4.85 8.08
N SER A 50 14.30 5.06 7.77
CA SER A 50 14.74 6.18 6.90
C SER A 50 14.31 6.02 5.43
N LEU A 51 14.01 4.79 5.00
CA LEU A 51 13.54 4.51 3.66
C LEU A 51 12.02 4.69 3.51
N PHE A 52 11.22 4.20 4.47
CA PHE A 52 9.77 4.08 4.31
C PHE A 52 8.93 4.94 5.26
N VAL A 53 9.45 5.33 6.41
CA VAL A 53 8.69 6.03 7.46
C VAL A 53 9.07 7.52 7.50
N GLY A 54 8.15 8.38 7.95
CA GLY A 54 8.49 9.75 8.34
C GLY A 54 9.05 10.66 7.24
N GLY A 55 8.68 10.44 5.97
CA GLY A 55 9.21 11.22 4.84
C GLY A 55 10.44 10.62 4.17
N GLY A 56 10.79 9.36 4.49
CA GLY A 56 11.82 8.61 3.79
C GLY A 56 11.64 8.55 2.26
N ARG A 57 12.71 8.23 1.54
CA ARG A 57 12.77 8.29 0.06
C ARG A 57 11.64 7.54 -0.65
N CYS A 58 11.20 6.41 -0.08
CA CYS A 58 10.12 5.58 -0.63
C CYS A 58 8.81 5.70 0.14
N SER A 59 8.71 6.63 1.09
CA SER A 59 7.57 6.75 2.00
C SER A 59 6.23 6.98 1.29
N GLN A 60 6.20 7.74 0.19
CA GLN A 60 4.98 7.95 -0.58
C GLN A 60 4.52 6.66 -1.28
N LYS A 61 5.45 5.92 -1.89
CA LYS A 61 5.14 4.67 -2.61
C LYS A 61 4.67 3.60 -1.62
N TYR A 62 5.31 3.55 -0.45
CA TYR A 62 4.89 2.69 0.66
C TYR A 62 3.48 3.04 1.17
N LYS A 63 3.16 4.33 1.34
CA LYS A 63 1.82 4.77 1.71
C LYS A 63 0.78 4.37 0.66
N SER A 64 1.06 4.57 -0.63
CA SER A 64 0.18 4.17 -1.72
C SER A 64 -0.10 2.66 -1.66
N MET A 65 0.94 1.83 -1.50
CA MET A 65 0.79 0.38 -1.35
C MET A 65 -0.12 -0.01 -0.17
N ILE A 66 0.09 0.60 1.01
CA ILE A 66 -0.77 0.35 2.18
C ILE A 66 -2.21 0.83 1.97
N GLN A 67 -2.42 1.92 1.23
CA GLN A 67 -3.77 2.42 0.95
C GLN A 67 -4.52 1.50 0.00
N MET A 68 -3.83 0.86 -0.95
CA MET A 68 -4.45 -0.09 -1.88
C MET A 68 -4.97 -1.34 -1.19
N SER A 69 -4.29 -1.85 -0.16
CA SER A 69 -4.80 -2.98 0.63
C SER A 69 -6.03 -2.66 1.46
N LYS A 70 -6.42 -1.38 1.55
CA LYS A 70 -7.62 -0.89 2.24
C LYS A 70 -8.74 -0.46 1.30
N ALA A 71 -8.50 -0.45 -0.02
CA ALA A 71 -9.49 -0.01 -0.98
C ALA A 71 -10.63 -1.05 -1.06
N ASN A 72 -11.86 -0.61 -0.77
CA ASN A 72 -13.03 -1.44 -0.97
C ASN A 72 -13.26 -1.63 -2.48
N VAL A 73 -13.24 -2.88 -2.93
CA VAL A 73 -13.67 -3.24 -4.28
C VAL A 73 -15.20 -3.15 -4.28
N SER A 74 -15.76 -2.10 -4.88
CA SER A 74 -17.21 -2.02 -5.13
C SER A 74 -17.62 -3.13 -6.11
N GLU A 75 -18.84 -3.65 -6.02
CA GLU A 75 -19.34 -4.69 -6.95
C GLU A 75 -19.30 -4.23 -8.43
N ASP A 76 -19.36 -2.91 -8.69
CA ASP A 76 -19.24 -2.31 -10.03
C ASP A 76 -17.80 -1.99 -10.47
N ALA A 77 -16.78 -2.31 -9.64
CA ALA A 77 -15.40 -2.00 -9.99
C ALA A 77 -14.89 -2.97 -11.07
N ASN A 78 -14.27 -2.41 -12.13
CA ASN A 78 -13.52 -3.20 -13.08
C ASN A 78 -12.35 -3.89 -12.34
N ILE A 79 -12.50 -5.20 -12.10
CA ILE A 79 -11.55 -6.03 -11.35
C ILE A 79 -10.18 -6.03 -12.03
N GLU A 80 -10.13 -6.03 -13.36
CA GLU A 80 -8.89 -6.02 -14.13
C GLU A 80 -8.12 -4.71 -13.96
N GLU A 81 -8.82 -3.57 -14.01
CA GLU A 81 -8.23 -2.26 -13.76
C GLU A 81 -7.75 -2.12 -12.30
N GLY A 82 -8.52 -2.66 -11.34
CA GLY A 82 -8.13 -2.73 -9.94
C GLY A 82 -6.87 -3.58 -9.72
N LEU A 83 -6.80 -4.73 -10.38
CA LEU A 83 -5.63 -5.61 -10.34
C LEU A 83 -4.41 -4.94 -10.96
N ARG A 84 -4.54 -4.37 -12.16
CA ARG A 84 -3.48 -3.60 -12.84
C ARG A 84 -2.91 -2.52 -11.93
N LYS A 85 -3.79 -1.68 -11.35
CA LYS A 85 -3.38 -0.59 -10.45
C LYS A 85 -2.64 -1.13 -9.22
N THR A 86 -3.10 -2.24 -8.66
CA THR A 86 -2.49 -2.87 -7.48
C THR A 86 -1.09 -3.37 -7.78
N CYS A 87 -0.95 -4.12 -8.88
CA CYS A 87 0.33 -4.65 -9.30
C CYS A 87 1.33 -3.56 -9.67
N CYS A 88 0.89 -2.49 -10.35
CA CYS A 88 1.76 -1.38 -10.69
C CYS A 88 2.22 -0.59 -9.47
N THR A 89 1.32 -0.30 -8.53
CA THR A 89 1.69 0.40 -7.28
C THR A 89 2.65 -0.44 -6.45
N PHE A 90 2.46 -1.77 -6.42
CA PHE A 90 3.39 -2.67 -5.75
C PHE A 90 4.77 -2.65 -6.42
N ASN A 91 4.83 -2.75 -7.76
CA ASN A 91 6.10 -2.71 -8.49
C ASN A 91 6.85 -1.39 -8.29
N GLU A 92 6.15 -0.25 -8.28
CA GLU A 92 6.76 1.05 -7.99
C GLU A 92 7.34 1.11 -6.57
N TYR A 93 6.62 0.56 -5.60
CA TYR A 93 7.10 0.42 -4.23
C TYR A 93 8.35 -0.45 -4.16
N VAL A 94 8.33 -1.61 -4.83
CA VAL A 94 9.46 -2.55 -4.90
C VAL A 94 10.67 -1.91 -5.53
N HIS A 95 10.50 -1.37 -6.73
CA HIS A 95 11.57 -0.70 -7.47
C HIS A 95 12.23 0.40 -6.63
N CYS A 96 11.42 1.27 -6.00
CA CYS A 96 11.95 2.36 -5.19
C CYS A 96 12.90 1.86 -4.09
N TYR A 97 12.52 0.83 -3.36
CA TYR A 97 13.37 0.37 -2.27
C TYR A 97 14.60 -0.36 -2.79
N TYR A 98 14.49 -1.19 -3.84
CA TYR A 98 15.65 -1.85 -4.43
C TYR A 98 16.71 -0.84 -4.88
N THR A 99 16.29 0.28 -5.47
CA THR A 99 17.20 1.36 -5.90
C THR A 99 17.93 2.02 -4.73
N HIS A 100 17.24 2.30 -3.62
CA HIS A 100 17.79 3.13 -2.54
C HIS A 100 18.34 2.34 -1.33
N MET A 101 18.08 1.04 -1.27
CA MET A 101 18.43 0.22 -0.11
C MET A 101 19.93 -0.09 0.00
N PRO A 102 20.72 -0.36 -1.07
CA PRO A 102 22.17 -0.48 -0.96
C PRO A 102 22.82 0.74 -0.32
N GLU A 103 22.36 1.93 -0.70
CA GLU A 103 22.91 3.21 -0.21
C GLU A 103 22.56 3.47 1.26
N LEU A 104 21.34 3.10 1.71
CA LEU A 104 20.87 3.38 3.08
C LEU A 104 21.13 2.26 4.08
N CYS A 105 21.09 1.02 3.61
CA CYS A 105 21.06 -0.19 4.43
C CYS A 105 22.21 -1.15 4.13
N GLY A 106 23.02 -0.88 3.10
CA GLY A 106 24.04 -1.79 2.60
C GLY A 106 23.44 -2.98 1.83
N GLU A 107 24.33 -3.76 1.20
CA GLU A 107 23.96 -4.96 0.45
C GLU A 107 23.30 -6.04 1.33
N GLU A 108 23.72 -6.16 2.59
CA GLU A 108 23.09 -7.06 3.57
C GLU A 108 21.63 -6.67 3.80
N GLY A 109 21.35 -5.38 3.99
CA GLY A 109 19.98 -4.89 4.16
C GLY A 109 19.13 -5.06 2.91
N ARG A 110 19.70 -4.83 1.72
CA ARG A 110 19.03 -5.14 0.45
C ARG A 110 18.62 -6.60 0.37
N THR A 111 19.55 -7.50 0.65
CA THR A 111 19.32 -8.95 0.58
C THR A 111 18.28 -9.38 1.62
N PHE A 112 18.39 -8.89 2.85
CA PHE A 112 17.44 -9.19 3.91
C PHE A 112 16.02 -8.76 3.55
N PHE A 113 15.81 -7.48 3.18
CA PHE A 113 14.46 -6.98 2.90
C PHE A 113 13.86 -7.50 1.58
N THR A 114 14.70 -7.87 0.62
CA THR A 114 14.29 -8.64 -0.56
C THR A 114 13.66 -9.96 -0.14
N ASN A 115 14.41 -10.76 0.63
CA ASN A 115 13.96 -12.08 1.07
C ASN A 115 12.75 -11.98 2.01
N TYR A 116 12.75 -10.99 2.90
CA TYR A 116 11.64 -10.68 3.79
C TYR A 116 10.36 -10.36 3.00
N SER A 117 10.45 -9.46 2.01
CA SER A 117 9.29 -9.05 1.21
C SER A 117 8.79 -10.20 0.34
N GLU A 118 9.70 -10.99 -0.24
CA GLU A 118 9.37 -12.17 -1.03
C GLU A 118 8.66 -13.25 -0.20
N LYS A 119 9.14 -13.53 1.01
CA LYS A 119 8.47 -14.47 1.91
C LYS A 119 7.12 -13.95 2.40
N MET A 120 6.97 -12.64 2.59
CA MET A 120 5.75 -12.02 3.09
C MET A 120 4.66 -11.89 2.00
N SER A 121 5.05 -11.56 0.77
CA SER A 121 4.12 -11.15 -0.30
C SER A 121 4.30 -11.87 -1.64
N GLY A 122 5.36 -12.68 -1.80
CA GLY A 122 5.69 -13.39 -3.03
C GLY A 122 4.53 -14.21 -3.59
N PRO A 123 3.86 -15.09 -2.82
CA PRO A 123 2.72 -15.86 -3.33
C PRO A 123 1.59 -14.98 -3.87
N LEU A 124 1.26 -13.88 -3.17
CA LEU A 124 0.26 -12.92 -3.62
C LEU A 124 0.67 -12.23 -4.93
N ILE A 125 1.93 -11.80 -5.01
CA ILE A 125 2.44 -10.98 -6.11
C ILE A 125 2.77 -11.81 -7.33
N HIS A 126 3.47 -12.94 -7.18
CA HIS A 126 3.85 -13.79 -8.29
C HIS A 126 2.67 -14.47 -8.95
N GLN A 127 1.61 -14.81 -8.21
CA GLN A 127 0.43 -15.44 -8.80
C GLN A 127 -0.48 -14.44 -9.51
N HIS A 128 -0.63 -13.23 -8.98
CA HIS A 128 -1.61 -12.25 -9.49
C HIS A 128 -1.02 -11.11 -10.30
N CYS A 129 0.28 -10.83 -10.15
CA CYS A 129 0.96 -9.71 -10.80
C CYS A 129 2.01 -10.12 -11.83
N ALA A 130 2.18 -11.41 -12.15
CA ALA A 130 3.18 -11.89 -13.12
C ALA A 130 3.12 -11.17 -14.49
N SER A 131 1.92 -10.80 -14.95
CA SER A 131 1.71 -10.11 -16.23
C SER A 131 1.94 -8.59 -16.17
N TYR A 132 2.12 -8.03 -14.99
CA TYR A 132 2.28 -6.60 -14.75
C TYR A 132 3.71 -6.37 -14.27
N THR A 133 4.62 -6.02 -15.18
CA THR A 133 6.00 -5.65 -14.86
C THR A 133 6.15 -4.13 -14.83
N TYR A 134 7.21 -3.64 -14.15
CA TYR A 134 7.50 -2.20 -14.02
C TYR A 134 7.63 -1.49 -15.38
N ASP A 135 8.18 -2.16 -16.40
CA ASP A 135 8.55 -1.51 -17.67
C ASP A 135 7.49 -1.58 -18.79
N SER A 136 6.62 -2.60 -18.85
CA SER A 136 5.80 -2.84 -20.06
C SER A 136 4.31 -2.48 -19.94
N THR A 137 3.70 -2.62 -18.75
CA THR A 137 2.23 -2.60 -18.63
C THR A 137 1.70 -1.47 -17.73
N CYS A 138 2.58 -0.92 -16.88
CA CYS A 138 2.22 0.11 -15.90
C CYS A 138 2.25 1.54 -16.44
N ASN A 139 2.94 1.75 -17.57
CA ASN A 139 3.03 3.06 -18.25
C ASN A 139 2.00 3.25 -19.38
N SER A 140 1.18 2.25 -19.70
CA SER A 140 0.12 2.42 -20.69
C SER A 140 -1.01 3.26 -20.08
N PRO A 141 -1.36 4.43 -20.66
CA PRO A 141 -2.65 5.01 -20.39
C PRO A 141 -3.67 3.99 -20.86
N SER A 142 -4.50 3.49 -19.94
CA SER A 142 -5.71 2.77 -20.30
C SER A 142 -6.39 3.58 -21.40
N SER A 143 -6.65 2.97 -22.55
CA SER A 143 -7.43 3.58 -23.64
C SER A 143 -8.88 3.79 -23.18
N GLY A 144 -9.07 4.69 -22.24
CA GLY A 144 -10.32 5.36 -21.92
C GLY A 144 -10.20 6.75 -22.51
N THR A 145 -10.89 6.95 -23.63
CA THR A 145 -11.21 8.21 -24.31
C THR A 145 -10.73 9.46 -23.58
N GLN A 146 -9.65 10.06 -24.09
CA GLN A 146 -9.28 11.43 -23.74
C GLN A 146 -10.35 12.40 -24.25
N SER A 147 -11.28 12.79 -23.40
CA SER A 147 -11.98 14.06 -23.61
C SER A 147 -11.03 15.18 -23.20
N LYS A 148 -10.25 15.66 -24.18
CA LYS A 148 -9.69 17.00 -24.13
C LYS A 148 -10.85 17.99 -24.03
N LEU A 149 -11.06 18.56 -22.84
CA LEU A 149 -11.58 19.92 -22.73
C LEU A 149 -10.54 20.73 -21.96
N LEU A 150 -9.73 21.45 -22.73
CA LEU A 150 -9.01 22.62 -22.26
C LEU A 150 -10.04 23.63 -21.77
N GLN A 151 -10.14 23.83 -20.46
CA GLN A 151 -10.76 25.05 -19.94
C GLN A 151 -9.87 25.69 -18.88
N ARG A 152 -9.05 26.58 -19.42
CA ARG A 152 -8.48 27.80 -18.83
C ARG A 152 -9.24 28.29 -17.59
N TYR A 153 -8.60 28.23 -16.42
CA TYR A 153 -9.06 28.92 -15.21
C TYR A 153 -8.63 30.39 -15.24
N PRO A 154 -9.54 31.37 -15.06
CA PRO A 154 -9.15 32.68 -14.58
C PRO A 154 -9.09 32.67 -13.04
N SER A 155 -8.04 33.27 -12.51
CA SER A 155 -7.93 33.66 -11.12
C SER A 155 -8.95 34.78 -10.83
N SER A 156 -9.89 34.56 -9.93
CA SER A 156 -10.57 35.65 -9.21
C SER A 156 -10.92 35.21 -7.80
N SER A 157 -10.20 35.77 -6.84
CA SER A 157 -10.62 35.93 -5.45
C SER A 157 -11.99 36.59 -5.41
N LEU A 158 -12.92 36.03 -4.64
CA LEU A 158 -13.92 36.67 -3.76
C LEU A 158 -14.95 35.60 -3.34
N ILE A 159 -15.48 35.74 -2.13
CA ILE A 159 -16.35 34.81 -1.39
C ILE A 159 -15.58 33.78 -0.54
N ARG A 160 -14.73 34.31 0.35
CA ARG A 160 -14.68 33.80 1.72
C ARG A 160 -15.79 34.49 2.52
N THR A 161 -16.17 33.86 3.63
CA THR A 161 -17.06 34.32 4.72
C THR A 161 -18.58 34.18 4.49
N ALA A 162 -19.10 33.02 4.91
CA ALA A 162 -20.45 32.88 5.47
C ALA A 162 -20.62 31.57 6.28
N LEU A 163 -19.75 30.56 6.07
CA LEU A 163 -19.86 29.26 6.76
C LEU A 163 -19.02 29.11 8.04
N SER A 164 -18.12 30.05 8.35
CA SER A 164 -17.26 29.97 9.54
C SER A 164 -17.86 30.58 10.81
N GLU A 165 -18.85 31.47 10.72
CA GLU A 165 -19.46 32.09 11.91
C GLU A 165 -20.59 31.26 12.51
N LEU A 166 -21.28 30.43 11.71
CA LEU A 166 -22.35 29.55 12.20
C LEU A 166 -21.80 28.36 13.01
N LEU A 167 -20.58 27.88 12.71
CA LEU A 167 -19.95 26.79 13.47
C LEU A 167 -19.50 27.23 14.87
N SER A 168 -19.05 28.49 15.03
CA SER A 168 -18.63 29.01 16.32
C SER A 168 -19.80 29.17 17.31
N LEU A 169 -21.00 29.55 16.83
CA LEU A 169 -22.20 29.67 17.68
C LEU A 169 -22.78 28.31 18.11
N ILE A 170 -22.60 27.26 17.31
CA ILE A 170 -23.00 25.89 17.65
C ILE A 170 -22.05 25.30 18.72
N ILE A 171 -20.76 25.61 18.65
CA ILE A 171 -19.76 25.14 19.63
C ILE A 171 -19.98 25.82 20.99
N PHE A 172 -20.34 27.12 21.03
CA PHE A 172 -20.63 27.83 22.28
C PHE A 172 -21.94 27.40 22.97
N SER A 173 -22.94 26.92 22.22
CA SER A 173 -24.22 26.49 22.79
C SER A 173 -24.22 25.06 23.36
N LEU A 174 -23.25 24.23 22.97
CA LEU A 174 -23.10 22.86 23.47
C LEU A 174 -22.17 22.70 24.68
N TRP A 175 -21.46 23.77 25.08
CA TRP A 175 -20.59 23.77 26.26
C TRP A 175 -21.15 24.68 27.35
N LYS A 176 -22.25 24.24 27.98
CA LYS A 176 -22.74 24.84 29.23
C LYS A 176 -22.51 23.83 30.36
N PRO A 177 -21.46 24.01 31.18
CA PRO A 177 -21.30 23.18 32.37
C PRO A 177 -22.39 23.52 33.40
N SER A 178 -22.92 22.47 34.03
CA SER A 178 -23.87 22.55 35.14
C SER A 178 -23.19 22.95 36.44
#